data_AF-A0A7G9Z9Q3-F1
#
_entry.id   AF-A0A7G9Z9Q3-F1
#
_cell.length_a   1.000
_cell.length_b   1.000
_cell.length_c   1.000
_cell.angle_alpha   90.00
_cell.angle_beta   90.00
_cell.angle_gamma   90.00
#
_symmetry.space_group_name_H-M   'P 1'
#
loop_
_entity.id
_entity.type
_entity.pdbx_description
1 polymer ?
#
loop_
_entity_poly.entity_id
_entity_poly.type
_entity_poly.pdbx_seq_one_letter_code
_entity_poly.pdbx_strand_id
1 'polypeptide(L)' 'MKIKIDNNKCKNPDKCMKCVQVCPAKVFVLKPIIEKKNAYAKEVEIKVVFKDMCNGCMECVEVCPEQCIRLKF' A
#
# COMPACT_ATOMS: atom_id res chain seq x y z
N MET A 1 -14.87 -5.49 4.66
CA MET A 1 -13.65 -4.70 4.86
C MET A 1 -13.25 -3.98 3.57
N LYS A 2 -13.13 -2.65 3.58
CA LYS A 2 -12.62 -1.86 2.43
C LYS A 2 -11.38 -1.09 2.86
N ILE A 3 -10.25 -1.38 2.22
CA ILE A 3 -8.99 -0.65 2.39
C ILE A 3 -8.92 0.43 1.32
N LYS A 4 -8.69 1.69 1.71
CA LYS A 4 -8.44 2.81 0.80
C LYS A 4 -7.02 3.33 1.01
N ILE A 5 -6.31 3.59 -0.08
CA ILE A 5 -4.98 4.19 -0.09
C ILE A 5 -5.01 5.44 -0.96
N ASP A 6 -4.52 6.55 -0.43
CA ASP A 6 -4.29 7.79 -1.17
C ASP A 6 -2.87 7.81 -1.74
N ASN A 7 -2.74 7.42 -3.02
CA ASN A 7 -1.44 7.36 -3.70
C ASN A 7 -0.88 8.76 -4.02
N ASN A 8 -1.68 9.83 -3.96
CA ASN A 8 -1.16 11.20 -4.14
C ASN A 8 -0.35 11.65 -2.91
N LYS A 9 -0.73 11.16 -1.73
CA LYS A 9 0.01 11.41 -0.48
C LYS A 9 1.17 10.43 -0.30
N CYS A 10 1.03 9.20 -0.78
CA CYS A 10 2.06 8.16 -0.67
C CYS A 10 3.15 8.32 -1.76
N LYS A 11 4.06 9.29 -1.59
CA LYS A 11 5.02 9.69 -2.65
C LYS A 11 6.29 8.84 -2.78
N ASN A 12 6.79 8.25 -1.69
CA ASN A 12 8.02 7.45 -1.69
C ASN A 12 7.77 6.02 -1.16
N PRO A 13 6.88 5.24 -1.78
CA PRO A 13 6.50 3.92 -1.30
C PRO A 13 7.65 2.90 -1.35
N ASP A 14 8.57 3.04 -2.32
CA ASP A 14 9.81 2.27 -2.48
C ASP A 14 10.79 2.43 -1.31
N LYS A 15 10.79 3.58 -0.64
CA LYS A 15 11.66 3.87 0.51
C LYS A 15 10.96 3.67 1.84
N CYS A 16 9.67 4.01 1.92
CA CYS A 16 8.93 3.99 3.17
C CYS A 16 8.56 2.56 3.60
N MET A 17 7.81 1.82 2.77
CA MET A 17 7.40 0.42 2.98
C MET A 17 6.80 0.01 4.34
N LYS A 18 6.54 0.95 5.27
CA LYS A 18 6.10 0.64 6.64
C LYS A 18 4.81 -0.19 6.68
N CYS A 19 3.84 0.11 5.81
CA CYS A 19 2.58 -0.65 5.72
C CYS A 19 2.79 -2.09 5.23
N VAL A 20 3.78 -2.33 4.35
CA VAL A 20 4.16 -3.66 3.87
C VAL A 20 4.86 -4.45 4.98
N GLN A 21 5.74 -3.79 5.74
CA GLN A 21 6.48 -4.41 6.83
C GLN A 21 5.57 -4.82 7.99
N VAL A 22 4.74 -3.89 8.45
CA VAL A 22 3.92 -4.08 9.66
C VAL A 22 2.75 -5.03 9.43
N CYS A 23 2.21 -5.12 8.21
CA CYS A 23 0.98 -5.87 7.99
C CYS A 23 1.18 -7.37 8.25
N PRO A 24 0.45 -7.96 9.22
CA PRO A 24 0.57 -9.38 9.54
C PRO A 24 -0.04 -10.25 8.43
N ALA A 25 -1.15 -9.80 7.84
CA ALA A 25 -1.84 -10.50 6.76
C ALA A 25 -1.18 -10.36 5.37
N LYS A 26 -0.07 -9.59 5.27
CA LYS A 26 0.71 -9.38 4.03
C LYS A 26 -0.14 -8.98 2.81
N VAL A 27 -1.15 -8.13 3.03
CA VAL A 27 -2.06 -7.67 1.96
C VAL A 27 -1.54 -6.45 1.18
N PHE A 28 -0.41 -5.86 1.58
CA PHE A 28 0.20 -4.71 0.88
C PHE A 28 1.40 -5.14 0.06
N VAL A 29 1.48 -4.67 -1.18
CA VAL A 29 2.62 -4.92 -2.08
C VAL A 29 3.06 -3.64 -2.77
N LEU A 30 4.34 -3.58 -3.14
CA LEU A 30 4.85 -2.60 -4.10
C LEU A 30 4.46 -3.05 -5.50
N LYS A 31 3.69 -2.22 -6.19
CA LYS A 31 3.32 -2.43 -7.59
C LYS A 31 4.09 -1.45 -8.46
N PRO A 32 4.92 -1.93 -9.40
CA PRO A 32 5.51 -1.08 -10.42
C PRO A 32 4.44 -0.43 -11.31
N ILE A 33 4.58 0.86 -11.58
CA ILE A 33 3.76 1.59 -12.54
C ILE A 33 4.47 1.53 -13.89
N ILE A 34 3.87 0.78 -14.83
CA ILE A 34 4.42 0.54 -16.17
C ILE A 34 3.47 1.16 -17.19
N GLU A 35 3.91 2.22 -17.86
CA GLU A 35 3.10 2.92 -18.87
C GLU A 35 3.08 2.21 -20.22
N LYS A 36 4.17 1.52 -20.58
CA LYS A 36 4.33 0.86 -21.88
C LYS A 36 4.85 -0.56 -21.70
N LYS A 37 4.33 -1.47 -22.53
CA LYS A 37 4.82 -2.85 -22.62
C LYS A 37 6.32 -2.83 -22.93
N ASN A 38 7.13 -3.55 -22.15
CA ASN A 38 8.59 -3.61 -22.22
C ASN A 38 9.36 -2.35 -21.74
N ALA A 39 8.73 -1.45 -21.01
CA ALA A 39 9.43 -0.35 -20.33
C ALA A 39 9.83 -0.73 -18.90
N TYR A 40 10.93 -0.13 -18.42
CA TYR A 40 11.28 -0.16 -17.00
C TYR A 40 10.32 0.72 -16.21
N ALA A 41 9.90 0.24 -15.04
CA ALA A 41 9.10 1.03 -14.13
C ALA A 41 9.96 2.13 -13.51
N LYS A 42 9.51 3.38 -13.65
CA LYS A 42 10.15 4.55 -13.01
C LYS A 42 9.61 4.81 -11.62
N GLU A 43 8.38 4.40 -11.38
CA GLU A 43 7.64 4.66 -10.15
C GLU A 43 6.97 3.38 -9.68
N VAL A 44 6.72 3.30 -8.38
CA VAL A 44 5.96 2.23 -7.75
C VAL A 44 4.87 2.85 -6.89
N GLU A 45 3.78 2.13 -6.71
CA GLU A 45 2.70 2.49 -5.80
C GLU A 45 2.45 1.36 -4.80
N ILE A 46 1.82 1.67 -3.66
CA ILE A 46 1.29 0.61 -2.80
C ILE A 46 -0.02 0.13 -3.39
N LYS A 47 -0.15 -1.20 -3.54
CA LYS A 47 -1.39 -1.85 -3.91
C LYS A 47 -1.81 -2.85 -2.84
N VAL A 48 -3.12 -2.99 -2.67
CA VAL A 48 -3.71 -4.04 -1.84
C VAL A 48 -3.98 -5.26 -2.70
N VAL A 49 -3.47 -6.41 -2.26
CA VAL A 49 -3.75 -7.75 -2.79
C VAL A 49 -4.37 -8.60 -1.71
N PHE A 50 -5.14 -9.63 -2.07
CA PHE A 50 -5.80 -10.52 -1.11
C PHE A 50 -6.55 -9.76 0.00
N LYS A 51 -7.29 -8.71 -0.39
CA LYS A 51 -7.98 -7.79 0.54
C LYS A 51 -8.87 -8.51 1.57
N ASP A 52 -9.34 -9.70 1.25
CA ASP A 52 -10.21 -10.53 2.09
C ASP A 52 -9.45 -11.17 3.27
N MET A 53 -8.11 -11.23 3.22
CA MET A 53 -7.27 -11.66 4.36
C MET A 53 -7.04 -10.56 5.40
N CYS A 54 -7.45 -9.32 5.11
CA CYS A 54 -7.30 -8.22 6.06
C CYS A 54 -8.15 -8.46 7.31
N ASN A 55 -7.49 -8.59 8.46
CA ASN A 55 -8.12 -8.80 9.77
C ASN A 55 -8.56 -7.50 10.47
N GLY A 56 -8.29 -6.33 9.89
CA GLY A 56 -8.69 -5.04 10.47
C GLY A 56 -7.87 -4.58 11.68
N CYS A 57 -6.64 -5.08 11.86
CA CYS A 57 -5.74 -4.73 12.98
C CYS A 57 -5.32 -3.24 13.08
N MET A 58 -5.57 -2.43 12.04
CA MET A 58 -5.25 -0.98 11.97
C MET A 58 -3.77 -0.58 12.02
N GLU A 59 -2.82 -1.50 12.21
CA GLU A 59 -1.38 -1.20 12.29
C GLU A 59 -0.85 -0.40 11.08
N CYS A 60 -1.34 -0.69 9.87
CA CYS A 60 -0.94 0.04 8.66
C CYS A 60 -1.41 1.50 8.65
N VAL A 61 -2.50 1.83 9.34
CA VAL A 61 -3.02 3.19 9.48
C VAL A 61 -2.17 3.96 10.48
N GLU A 62 -1.84 3.34 11.61
CA GLU A 62 -1.06 3.96 12.70
C GLU A 62 0.38 4.25 12.30
N VAL A 63 1.03 3.32 11.60
CA VAL A 63 2.45 3.46 11.24
C VAL A 63 2.69 4.39 10.04
N CYS A 64 1.64 4.75 9.30
CA CYS A 64 1.75 5.53 8.08
C CYS A 64 2.03 7.01 8.39
N PRO A 65 3.23 7.54 8.10
CA PRO A 65 3.60 8.91 8.48
C PRO A 65 2.76 9.97 7.77
N GLU A 66 2.38 9.68 6.52
CA GLU A 66 1.60 10.57 5.65
C GLU A 66 0.07 10.35 5.78
N GLN A 67 -0.35 9.44 6.66
CA GLN A 67 -1.76 9.08 6.88
C GLN A 67 -2.53 8.74 5.59
N CYS A 68 -1.88 8.02 4.66
CA CYS A 68 -2.44 7.69 3.35
C CYS A 68 -3.49 6.57 3.38
N ILE A 69 -3.55 5.77 4.46
CA ILE A 69 -4.34 4.55 4.52
C ILE A 69 -5.58 4.77 5.38
N ARG A 70 -6.74 4.31 4.90
CA ARG A 70 -8.00 4.30 5.65
C ARG A 70 -8.69 2.96 5.54
N LEU A 71 -9.20 2.46 6.67
CA LEU A 71 -10.03 1.26 6.73
C LEU A 71 -11.50 1.68 6.89
N LYS A 72 -12.39 0.99 6.18
CA LYS A 72 -13.84 1.08 6.35
C LYS A 72 -14.40 -0.31 6.63
N PHE A 73 -15.18 -0.42 7.69
CA PHE A 73 -15.88 -1.62 8.12
C PHE A 73 -17.17 -1.79 7.30
#